data_AF-A0AAP2YXH0-F1
#
_entry.id   AF-A0AAP2YXH0-F1
#
_cell.length_a   1.000
_cell.length_b   1.000
_cell.length_c   1.000
_cell.angle_alpha   90.00
_cell.angle_beta   90.00
_cell.angle_gamma   90.00
#
_symmetry.space_group_name_H-M   'P 1'
#
loop_
_entity.id
_entity.type
_entity.pdbx_description
1 polymer ?
#
loop_
_entity_poly.entity_id
_entity_poly.type
_entity_poly.pdbx_seq_one_letter_code
_entity_poly.pdbx_strand_id
1 'polypeptide(L)' 'MPHGQDVEGDTSDISSKYECLQCGKIVEAETHPGECEECGGDFQNRAKSVE' A
#
# COMPACT_ATOMS: atom_id res chain seq x y z
N MET A 1 -4.89 -25.20 26.52
CA MET A 1 -5.26 -24.47 25.30
C MET A 1 -4.08 -23.55 24.95
N PRO A 2 -3.19 -23.91 24.02
CA PRO A 2 -2.15 -22.98 23.57
C PRO A 2 -2.73 -22.00 22.54
N HIS A 3 -2.49 -20.71 22.75
CA HIS A 3 -2.85 -19.66 21.81
C HIS A 3 -1.88 -19.68 20.63
N GLY A 4 -2.20 -20.48 19.62
CA GLY A 4 -1.55 -20.47 18.31
C GLY A 4 -2.01 -19.26 17.52
N GLN A 5 -1.43 -18.10 17.81
CA GLN A 5 -1.48 -16.95 16.91
C GLN A 5 -0.06 -16.63 16.46
N ASP A 6 0.55 -17.57 15.76
CA ASP A 6 1.55 -17.23 14.77
C ASP A 6 0.74 -16.85 13.52
N VAL A 7 0.35 -15.58 13.44
CA VAL A 7 -0.02 -15.01 12.15
C VAL A 7 1.30 -14.80 11.44
N GLU A 8 1.77 -15.86 10.77
CA GLU A 8 2.71 -15.73 9.66
C GLU A 8 1.99 -14.86 8.63
N GLY A 9 2.09 -13.55 8.82
CA GLY A 9 1.56 -12.54 7.94
C GLY A 9 2.33 -12.67 6.65
N ASP A 10 1.70 -13.38 5.72
CA ASP A 10 2.08 -13.55 4.33
C ASP A 10 2.77 -12.28 3.80
N THR A 11 4.10 -12.30 3.79
CA THR A 11 4.94 -11.25 3.19
C THR A 11 5.22 -11.58 1.72
N SER A 12 4.49 -12.53 1.12
CA SER A 12 4.80 -13.05 -0.21
C SER A 12 4.50 -12.06 -1.34
N ASP A 13 3.72 -11.02 -1.09
CA ASP A 13 3.45 -9.95 -2.04
C ASP A 13 3.96 -8.61 -1.46
N ILE A 14 5.25 -8.32 -1.65
CA ILE A 14 5.91 -7.05 -1.26
C ILE A 14 5.41 -5.83 -2.04
N SER A 15 4.28 -5.94 -2.74
CA SER A 15 3.61 -4.83 -3.39
C SER A 15 2.71 -4.10 -2.40
N SER A 16 2.91 -2.80 -2.25
CA SER A 16 2.02 -1.92 -1.50
C SER A 16 0.98 -1.28 -2.41
N LYS A 17 -0.20 -1.03 -1.86
CA LYS A 17 -1.21 -0.20 -2.53
C LYS A 17 -0.93 1.27 -2.27
N TYR A 18 -0.95 2.07 -3.32
CA TYR A 18 -0.78 3.51 -3.31
C TYR A 18 -2.04 4.20 -3.81
N GLU A 19 -2.45 5.27 -3.14
CA GLU A 19 -3.63 6.07 -3.48
C GLU A 19 -3.21 7.51 -3.83
N CYS A 20 -3.69 8.02 -4.95
CA CYS A 20 -3.47 9.40 -5.34
C CYS A 20 -4.38 10.32 -4.53
N LEU A 21 -3.79 11.30 -3.82
CA LEU A 21 -4.52 12.23 -2.96
C LEU A 21 -5.30 13.31 -3.72
N GLN A 22 -5.13 13.40 -5.04
CA GLN A 22 -5.83 14.36 -5.89
C GLN A 22 -7.07 13.76 -6.57
N CYS A 23 -6.92 12.61 -7.23
CA CYS A 23 -8.00 12.01 -8.03
C CYS A 23 -8.55 10.69 -7.46
N GLY A 24 -7.92 10.12 -6.42
CA GLY A 24 -8.32 8.85 -5.82
C GLY A 24 -7.94 7.60 -6.63
N LYS A 25 -7.03 7.72 -7.62
CA LYS A 25 -6.50 6.56 -8.36
C LYS A 25 -5.73 5.66 -7.41
N ILE A 26 -5.98 4.35 -7.46
CA ILE A 26 -5.28 3.35 -6.65
C ILE A 26 -4.41 2.50 -7.57
N VAL A 27 -3.14 2.37 -7.24
CA VAL A 27 -2.16 1.53 -7.95
C VAL A 27 -1.46 0.60 -6.96
N GLU A 28 -0.99 -0.54 -7.45
CA GLU A 28 -0.22 -1.49 -6.65
C GLU A 28 1.21 -1.50 -7.17
N ALA A 29 2.17 -1.25 -6.29
CA ALA A 29 3.58 -1.13 -6.64
C ALA A 29 4.47 -1.58 -5.49
N GLU A 30 5.61 -2.20 -5.80
CA GLU A 30 6.60 -2.61 -4.79
C GLU A 30 7.33 -1.39 -4.19
N THR A 31 7.43 -0.31 -4.97
CA THR A 31 8.07 0.95 -4.58
C THR A 31 7.18 2.13 -4.89
N HIS A 32 7.47 3.30 -4.31
CA HIS A 32 6.68 4.52 -4.52
C HIS A 32 6.54 4.85 -6.03
N PRO A 33 5.31 4.88 -6.59
CA PRO A 33 5.08 5.04 -8.03
C PRO A 33 5.39 6.45 -8.55
N GLY A 34 5.62 7.42 -7.66
CA GLY A 34 5.91 8.80 -8.02
C GLY A 34 4.63 9.62 -8.13
N GLU A 35 4.46 10.31 -9.26
CA GLU A 35 3.33 11.21 -9.52
C GLU A 35 2.25 10.52 -10.38
N CYS A 36 1.00 10.88 -10.16
CA CYS A 36 -0.15 10.32 -10.88
C CYS A 36 -0.25 10.85 -12.31
N GLU A 37 -0.09 9.98 -13.30
CA GLU A 37 -0.16 10.32 -14.73
C GLU A 37 -1.50 10.93 -15.19
N GLU A 38 -2.59 10.74 -14.42
CA GLU A 38 -3.90 11.30 -14.78
C GLU A 38 -4.08 12.76 -14.34
N CYS A 39 -3.41 13.18 -13.26
CA CYS A 39 -3.73 14.45 -12.59
C CYS A 39 -2.52 15.22 -12.06
N GLY A 40 -1.33 14.64 -12.11
CA GLY A 40 -0.11 15.21 -11.52
C GLY A 40 -0.09 15.18 -9.98
N GLY A 41 -0.92 14.33 -9.35
CA GLY A 41 -1.01 14.25 -7.89
C GLY A 41 -0.05 13.24 -7.27
N ASP A 42 0.37 13.48 -6.03
CA ASP A 42 1.24 12.56 -5.29
C ASP A 42 0.50 11.30 -4.81
N PHE A 43 1.22 10.17 -4.77
CA PHE A 43 0.70 8.89 -4.31
C PHE A 43 1.07 8.63 -2.84
N GLN A 44 0.13 8.11 -2.06
CA GLN A 44 0.32 7.82 -0.64
C GLN A 44 0.15 6.31 -0.40
N ASN A 45 1.08 5.71 0.34
CA ASN A 45 1.06 4.28 0.63
C ASN A 45 -0.06 3.95 1.63
N ARG A 46 -1.01 3.12 1.22
CA ARG A 46 -2.15 2.68 2.03
C ARG A 46 -1.82 1.47 2.91
N ALA A 47 -0.73 0.76 2.62
CA ALA A 47 -0.26 -0.38 3.40
C ALA A 47 0.48 0.04 4.69
N LYS A 48 0.98 1.28 4.77
CA LYS A 48 1.39 1.89 6.05
C LYS A 48 0.15 2.25 6.86
N SER A 49 -0.29 1.31 7.71
CA SER A 49 -1.11 1.64 8.86
C SER A 49 -0.38 2.70 9.69
N VAL A 50 -0.93 3.91 9.78
CA VAL A 50 -0.48 4.88 10.79
C VAL A 50 -1.02 4.39 12.14
N GLU A 51 -0.09 4.01 13.02
CA GLU A 51 -0.33 3.59 14.41
C GLU A 51 -0.57 4.78 15.34
#